data_AF-A0A935B3Z1-F1
#
_entry.id   AF-A0A935B3Z1-F1
#
_cell.length_a   1.000
_cell.length_b   1.000
_cell.length_c   1.000
_cell.angle_alpha   90.00
_cell.angle_beta   90.00
_cell.angle_gamma   90.00
#
_symmetry.space_group_name_H-M   'P 1'
#
loop_
_entity.id
_entity.type
_entity.pdbx_description
1 polymer ?
#
loop_
_entity_poly.entity_id
_entity_poly.type
_entity_poly.pdbx_seq_one_letter_code
_entity_poly.pdbx_strand_id
1 'polypeptide(L)'
;MRLIRPTTLTDAMLTSSTAPETDYPAWSSATAYAVGARVILAATHRRYEALAASTNVSPSADPTKWLDLGPTNRWAMFDARVGTATSRTGSLQVGLAPGAIDALALIDTEAESATVTLTASGVQVYSRSQTFNVGGVAIDNWFSWFFEPLGQKTSMLFLDVPVYAAGQLSVTLTRDNPADSVSCGTLLVGRQLSLGDTEHGADIGIIDYSRKETDQFGVTSVVERAFAKRMTAKVVLATDAIDDIHRSLAALRATPVLWIGSESFESLTVYGFYKEFSIDIAYPTVSYCSLTIEGLT
;
A
#
# COMPACT_ATOMS: atom_id res chain seq x y z
N MET A 1 -14.18 -10.21 8.29
CA MET A 1 -12.91 -9.47 8.23
C MET A 1 -11.73 -10.39 7.99
N ARG A 2 -10.82 -9.97 7.11
CA ARG A 2 -9.53 -10.61 6.85
C ARG A 2 -8.42 -9.58 6.94
N LEU A 3 -7.20 -10.05 7.13
CA LEU A 3 -6.00 -9.22 6.96
C LEU A 3 -4.98 -9.90 6.06
N ILE A 4 -4.14 -9.11 5.40
CA ILE A 4 -2.97 -9.61 4.67
C ILE A 4 -1.72 -9.22 5.44
N ARG A 5 -0.95 -10.21 5.86
CA ARG A 5 0.39 -10.00 6.44
C ARG A 5 1.38 -9.76 5.30
N PRO A 6 1.95 -8.56 5.17
CA PRO A 6 2.87 -8.25 4.08
C PRO A 6 4.11 -9.15 4.16
N THR A 7 4.57 -9.63 3.00
CA THR A 7 5.90 -10.22 2.85
C THR A 7 6.86 -9.09 2.54
N THR A 8 7.91 -8.94 3.36
CA THR A 8 8.96 -7.96 3.09
C THR A 8 9.72 -8.38 1.84
N LEU A 9 9.62 -7.56 0.79
CA LEU A 9 10.33 -7.81 -0.46
C LEU A 9 11.81 -7.49 -0.30
N THR A 10 12.64 -8.34 -0.90
CA THR A 10 14.10 -8.15 -0.99
C THR A 10 14.50 -7.90 -2.44
N ASP A 11 15.70 -7.38 -2.68
CA ASP A 11 16.26 -7.14 -4.02
C ASP A 11 16.13 -8.37 -4.94
N ALA A 12 16.39 -9.57 -4.40
CA ALA A 12 16.31 -10.82 -5.15
C ALA A 12 14.87 -11.23 -5.51
N MET A 13 13.87 -10.72 -4.79
CA MET A 13 12.46 -11.00 -5.06
C MET A 13 11.89 -10.10 -6.17
N LEU A 14 12.50 -8.95 -6.47
CA LEU A 14 12.11 -8.11 -7.62
C LEU A 14 12.83 -8.60 -8.88
N THR A 15 12.16 -9.42 -9.69
CA THR A 15 12.77 -10.05 -10.87
C THR A 15 12.75 -9.16 -12.10
N SER A 16 11.79 -8.24 -12.20
CA SER A 16 11.75 -7.23 -13.26
C SER A 16 10.91 -6.01 -12.85
N SER A 17 11.22 -4.86 -13.44
CA SER A 17 10.37 -3.68 -13.37
C SER A 17 10.57 -2.82 -14.61
N THR A 18 9.48 -2.30 -15.18
CA THR A 18 9.58 -1.33 -16.28
C THR A 18 9.89 0.08 -15.78
N ALA A 19 9.69 0.37 -14.48
CA ALA A 19 10.10 1.64 -13.89
C ALA A 19 11.63 1.69 -13.81
N PRO A 20 12.29 2.70 -14.42
CA PRO A 20 13.73 2.86 -14.31
C PRO A 20 14.10 3.32 -12.89
N GLU A 21 15.29 2.93 -12.46
CA GLU A 21 15.91 3.41 -11.23
C GLU A 21 17.05 4.36 -11.61
N THR A 22 16.66 5.54 -12.08
CA THR A 22 17.56 6.55 -12.62
C THR A 22 17.19 7.94 -12.11
N ASP A 23 16.64 8.02 -10.90
CA ASP A 23 16.20 9.27 -10.27
C ASP A 23 17.36 10.28 -10.18
N TYR A 24 18.56 9.78 -9.85
CA TYR A 24 19.82 10.51 -9.78
C TYR A 24 21.00 9.59 -10.14
N PRO A 25 22.22 10.13 -10.36
CA PRO A 25 23.41 9.30 -10.52
C PRO A 25 23.68 8.39 -9.31
N ALA A 26 24.22 7.20 -9.55
CA ALA A 26 24.63 6.30 -8.47
C ALA A 26 25.74 6.93 -7.62
N TRP A 27 25.66 6.75 -6.29
CA TRP A 27 26.72 7.15 -5.38
C TRP A 27 28.00 6.34 -5.66
N SER A 28 29.15 7.02 -5.56
CA SER A 28 30.47 6.43 -5.72
C SER A 28 31.41 6.95 -4.64
N SER A 29 32.17 6.05 -4.03
CA SER A 29 33.19 6.39 -3.03
C SER A 29 34.30 7.29 -3.57
N ALA A 30 34.56 7.24 -4.88
CA ALA A 30 35.60 8.01 -5.54
C ALA A 30 35.18 9.45 -5.90
N THR A 31 33.90 9.79 -5.79
CA THR A 31 33.37 11.10 -6.18
C THR A 31 33.35 12.06 -4.99
N ALA A 32 33.79 13.30 -5.21
CA ALA A 32 33.60 14.39 -4.28
C ALA A 32 32.23 15.05 -4.52
N TYR A 33 31.38 15.06 -3.50
CA TYR A 33 30.03 15.63 -3.56
C TYR A 33 30.01 16.97 -2.85
N ALA A 34 29.48 18.00 -3.53
CA ALA A 34 29.17 19.29 -2.93
C ALA A 34 27.77 19.28 -2.31
N VAL A 35 27.48 20.27 -1.46
CA VAL A 35 26.13 20.46 -0.89
C VAL A 35 25.09 20.60 -2.01
N GLY A 36 23.94 19.96 -1.84
CA GLY A 36 22.85 19.90 -2.82
C GLY A 36 23.03 18.82 -3.90
N ALA A 37 24.17 18.12 -3.95
CA ALA A 37 24.34 17.01 -4.87
C ALA A 37 23.38 15.87 -4.52
N ARG A 38 22.72 15.30 -5.53
CA ARG A 38 21.76 14.19 -5.35
C ARG A 38 22.27 12.91 -5.95
N VAL A 39 22.07 11.81 -5.22
CA VAL A 39 22.52 10.48 -5.62
C VAL A 39 21.48 9.42 -5.26
N ILE A 40 21.57 8.27 -5.94
CA ILE A 40 20.90 7.04 -5.50
C ILE A 40 21.90 6.09 -4.85
N LEU A 41 21.47 5.37 -3.82
CA LEU A 41 22.23 4.27 -3.23
C LEU A 41 21.53 2.96 -3.58
N ALA A 42 22.10 2.22 -4.54
CA ALA A 42 21.51 0.98 -5.05
C ALA A 42 21.39 -0.12 -3.98
N ALA A 43 22.24 -0.11 -2.94
CA ALA A 43 22.19 -1.08 -1.85
C ALA A 43 20.97 -0.92 -0.93
N THR A 44 20.31 0.24 -0.95
CA THR A 44 19.12 0.50 -0.12
C THR A 44 17.93 0.95 -0.96
N HIS A 45 18.13 1.16 -2.26
CA HIS A 45 17.13 1.73 -3.17
C HIS A 45 16.54 3.06 -2.69
N ARG A 46 17.39 3.94 -2.15
CA ARG A 46 16.99 5.27 -1.64
C ARG A 46 17.74 6.40 -2.32
N ARG A 47 17.10 7.58 -2.33
CA ARG A 47 17.63 8.83 -2.87
C ARG A 47 18.16 9.69 -1.74
N TYR A 48 19.25 10.40 -1.98
CA TYR A 48 19.89 11.25 -0.99
C TYR A 48 20.29 12.59 -1.56
N GLU A 49 20.29 13.63 -0.72
CA GLU A 49 20.83 14.95 -1.01
C GLU A 49 21.96 15.28 -0.02
N ALA A 50 23.11 15.72 -0.53
CA ALA A 50 24.24 16.10 0.29
C ALA A 50 23.96 17.39 1.08
N LEU A 51 24.02 17.34 2.40
CA LEU A 51 23.91 18.47 3.31
C LEU A 51 25.27 19.14 3.58
N ALA A 52 26.36 18.39 3.41
CA ALA A 52 27.73 18.87 3.58
C ALA A 52 28.64 18.29 2.50
N ALA A 53 29.69 19.02 2.14
CA ALA A 53 30.68 18.53 1.20
C ALA A 53 31.37 17.27 1.76
N SER A 54 31.45 16.22 0.95
CA SER A 54 32.03 14.94 1.40
C SER A 54 32.63 14.14 0.25
N THR A 55 33.54 13.25 0.57
CA THR A 55 34.13 12.27 -0.35
C THR A 55 34.26 10.95 0.39
N ASN A 56 33.94 9.84 -0.27
CA ASN A 56 33.98 8.51 0.34
C ASN A 56 33.15 8.37 1.64
N VAL A 57 32.05 9.11 1.76
CA VAL A 57 31.07 8.93 2.84
C VAL A 57 29.76 8.43 2.23
N SER A 58 29.40 7.18 2.55
CA SER A 58 28.15 6.57 2.08
C SER A 58 26.95 7.36 2.59
N PRO A 59 25.92 7.62 1.76
CA PRO A 59 24.73 8.35 2.18
C PRO A 59 23.96 7.70 3.33
N SER A 60 24.00 6.38 3.44
CA SER A 60 23.36 5.64 4.53
C SER A 60 24.11 5.67 5.86
N ALA A 61 25.35 6.16 5.88
CA ALA A 61 26.23 6.08 7.06
C ALA A 61 26.21 7.34 7.94
N ASP A 62 25.90 8.51 7.37
CA ASP A 62 26.01 9.78 8.07
C ASP A 62 24.85 10.73 7.72
N PRO A 63 23.79 10.79 8.56
CA PRO A 63 22.64 11.65 8.34
C PRO A 63 22.95 13.15 8.50
N THR A 64 24.13 13.52 9.03
CA THR A 64 24.54 14.93 9.10
C THR A 64 25.07 15.43 7.77
N LYS A 65 25.52 14.52 6.89
CA LYS A 65 26.05 14.83 5.56
C LYS A 65 25.09 14.52 4.44
N TRP A 66 24.11 13.65 4.68
CA TRP A 66 23.16 13.22 3.68
C TRP A 66 21.74 13.22 4.23
N LEU A 67 20.85 13.90 3.53
CA LEU A 67 19.41 13.85 3.76
C LEU A 67 18.82 12.72 2.93
N ASP A 68 18.07 11.84 3.57
CA ASP A 68 17.29 10.79 2.90
C ASP A 68 16.01 11.39 2.31
N LEU A 69 15.85 11.28 0.99
CA LEU A 69 14.71 11.82 0.23
C LEU A 69 13.62 10.77 -0.07
N GLY A 70 13.72 9.58 0.52
CA GLY A 70 12.81 8.49 0.24
C GLY A 70 13.34 7.42 -0.73
N PRO A 71 12.51 6.42 -1.05
CA PRO A 71 12.84 5.36 -1.99
C PRO A 71 13.05 5.91 -3.42
N THR A 72 13.80 5.18 -4.24
CA THR A 72 13.88 5.43 -5.69
C THR A 72 12.53 5.15 -6.34
N ASN A 73 12.24 5.78 -7.50
CA ASN A 73 10.93 5.65 -8.15
C ASN A 73 10.54 4.18 -8.35
N ARG A 74 11.48 3.31 -8.76
CA ARG A 74 11.25 1.87 -8.95
C ARG A 74 10.76 1.15 -7.69
N TRP A 75 11.24 1.56 -6.52
CA TRP A 75 11.02 0.87 -5.24
C TRP A 75 9.97 1.54 -4.35
N ALA A 76 9.50 2.72 -4.73
CA ALA A 76 8.54 3.49 -3.96
C ALA A 76 7.25 2.73 -3.65
N MET A 77 6.68 1.97 -4.59
CA MET A 77 5.48 1.16 -4.34
C MET A 77 5.66 0.03 -3.31
N PHE A 78 6.89 -0.27 -2.88
CA PHE A 78 7.19 -1.29 -1.87
C PHE A 78 7.62 -0.70 -0.53
N ASP A 79 7.68 0.63 -0.42
CA ASP A 79 8.03 1.28 0.85
C ASP A 79 6.91 1.03 1.87
N ALA A 80 7.30 0.84 3.13
CA ALA A 80 6.34 0.65 4.22
C ALA A 80 5.65 1.97 4.63
N ARG A 81 6.17 3.10 4.15
CA ARG A 81 5.64 4.45 4.39
C ARG A 81 4.59 4.80 3.34
N VAL A 82 3.49 5.40 3.78
CA VAL A 82 2.46 5.90 2.87
C VAL A 82 2.94 7.22 2.24
N GLY A 83 2.39 7.55 1.07
CA GLY A 83 2.71 8.80 0.35
C GLY A 83 3.90 8.72 -0.60
N THR A 84 4.55 7.56 -0.75
CA THR A 84 5.49 7.31 -1.86
C THR A 84 4.79 6.54 -2.97
N ALA A 85 5.17 6.76 -4.23
CA ALA A 85 4.57 6.06 -5.35
C ALA A 85 5.60 5.77 -6.45
N THR A 86 5.51 4.59 -7.05
CA THR A 86 6.19 4.29 -8.30
C THR A 86 5.34 4.79 -9.44
N SER A 87 5.91 5.64 -10.31
CA SER A 87 5.22 6.18 -11.47
C SER A 87 5.96 5.90 -12.77
N ARG A 88 5.20 5.73 -13.86
CA ARG A 88 5.75 5.52 -15.20
C ARG A 88 4.75 5.94 -16.27
N THR A 89 5.21 6.62 -17.31
CA THR A 89 4.39 6.86 -18.51
C THR A 89 4.08 5.56 -19.25
N GLY A 90 2.82 5.37 -19.63
CA GLY A 90 2.32 4.15 -20.23
C GLY A 90 2.13 3.03 -19.21
N SER A 91 2.55 1.81 -19.53
CA SER A 91 2.33 0.65 -18.65
C SER A 91 3.41 0.51 -17.59
N LEU A 92 3.01 0.29 -16.33
CA LEU A 92 3.90 -0.14 -15.25
C LEU A 92 3.79 -1.65 -15.08
N GLN A 93 4.91 -2.37 -15.22
CA GLN A 93 4.96 -3.83 -15.08
C GLN A 93 6.04 -4.21 -14.09
N VAL A 94 5.73 -5.20 -13.26
CA VAL A 94 6.56 -5.64 -12.14
C VAL A 94 6.53 -7.16 -12.08
N GLY A 95 7.70 -7.78 -12.12
CA GLY A 95 7.90 -9.21 -11.87
C GLY A 95 8.40 -9.42 -10.45
N LEU A 96 7.76 -10.32 -9.71
CA LEU A 96 8.07 -10.66 -8.33
C LEU A 96 8.21 -12.18 -8.15
N ALA A 97 9.12 -12.58 -7.27
CA ALA A 97 9.27 -13.96 -6.78
C ALA A 97 9.16 -13.98 -5.24
N PRO A 98 8.01 -13.63 -4.65
CA PRO A 98 7.87 -13.37 -3.22
C PRO A 98 7.82 -14.65 -2.36
N GLY A 99 7.81 -15.83 -2.97
CA GLY A 99 7.59 -17.09 -2.29
C GLY A 99 6.10 -17.40 -2.11
N ALA A 100 5.77 -18.15 -1.06
CA ALA A 100 4.41 -18.62 -0.81
C ALA A 100 3.48 -17.48 -0.30
N ILE A 101 2.79 -16.83 -1.22
CA ILE A 101 1.75 -15.83 -0.98
C ILE A 101 0.39 -16.33 -1.48
N ASP A 102 -0.70 -15.84 -0.88
CA ASP A 102 -2.08 -16.14 -1.29
C ASP A 102 -2.90 -14.87 -1.61
N ALA A 103 -2.31 -13.69 -1.44
CA ALA A 103 -2.95 -12.43 -1.78
C ALA A 103 -1.98 -11.35 -2.26
N LEU A 104 -2.53 -10.46 -3.09
CA LEU A 104 -1.93 -9.21 -3.51
C LEU A 104 -2.94 -8.07 -3.34
N ALA A 105 -2.44 -6.89 -2.96
CA ALA A 105 -3.21 -5.66 -2.95
C ALA A 105 -2.43 -4.53 -3.61
N LEU A 106 -3.19 -3.64 -4.25
CA LEU A 106 -2.74 -2.37 -4.79
C LEU A 106 -3.49 -1.27 -4.03
N ILE A 107 -2.79 -0.26 -3.53
CA ILE A 107 -3.35 0.87 -2.79
C ILE A 107 -2.80 2.16 -3.40
N ASP A 108 -3.59 3.23 -3.33
CA ASP A 108 -3.27 4.56 -3.86
C ASP A 108 -2.72 4.47 -5.30
N THR A 109 -3.44 3.71 -6.13
CA THR A 109 -3.06 3.38 -7.49
C THR A 109 -3.88 4.19 -8.48
N GLU A 110 -3.18 4.88 -9.38
CA GLU A 110 -3.79 5.57 -10.53
C GLU A 110 -3.49 4.77 -11.79
N ALA A 111 -4.46 3.93 -12.17
CA ALA A 111 -4.48 3.15 -13.39
C ALA A 111 -5.94 2.92 -13.79
N GLU A 112 -6.20 2.40 -14.99
CA GLU A 112 -7.56 2.03 -15.40
C GLU A 112 -7.81 0.53 -15.24
N SER A 113 -6.75 -0.27 -15.35
CA SER A 113 -6.79 -1.71 -15.08
C SER A 113 -5.50 -2.24 -14.48
N ALA A 114 -5.65 -3.32 -13.70
CA ALA A 114 -4.56 -4.12 -13.19
C ALA A 114 -4.76 -5.58 -13.61
N THR A 115 -3.70 -6.19 -14.11
CA THR A 115 -3.64 -7.61 -14.44
C THR A 115 -2.56 -8.29 -13.62
N VAL A 116 -2.95 -9.33 -12.89
CA VAL A 116 -2.05 -10.15 -12.07
C VAL A 116 -2.01 -11.55 -12.66
N THR A 117 -0.80 -12.02 -12.93
CA THR A 117 -0.56 -13.38 -13.42
C THR A 117 0.44 -14.09 -12.52
N LEU A 118 0.24 -15.39 -12.30
CA LEU A 118 1.18 -16.26 -11.60
C LEU A 118 1.62 -17.38 -12.54
N THR A 119 2.92 -17.54 -12.68
CA THR A 119 3.54 -18.64 -13.41
C THR A 119 4.29 -19.55 -12.44
N ALA A 120 4.02 -20.84 -12.50
CA ALA A 120 4.72 -21.86 -11.73
C ALA A 120 5.28 -22.92 -12.68
N SER A 121 6.57 -23.25 -12.55
CA SER A 121 7.25 -24.24 -13.41
C SER A 121 7.06 -23.97 -14.92
N GLY A 122 7.05 -22.70 -15.33
CA GLY A 122 6.89 -22.28 -16.72
C GLY A 122 5.45 -22.29 -17.25
N VAL A 123 4.46 -22.63 -16.42
CA VAL A 123 3.03 -22.64 -16.78
C VAL A 123 2.30 -21.53 -16.05
N GLN A 124 1.51 -20.74 -16.76
CA GLN A 124 0.61 -19.76 -16.15
C GLN A 124 -0.53 -20.49 -15.44
N VAL A 125 -0.56 -20.39 -14.11
CA VAL A 125 -1.54 -21.06 -13.24
C VAL A 125 -2.62 -20.11 -12.73
N TYR A 126 -2.43 -18.80 -12.89
CA TYR A 126 -3.38 -17.77 -12.49
C TYR A 126 -3.27 -16.57 -13.42
N SER A 127 -4.41 -15.98 -13.77
CA SER A 127 -4.51 -14.70 -14.47
C SER A 127 -5.84 -14.05 -14.13
N ARG A 128 -5.78 -12.87 -13.53
CA ARG A 128 -6.96 -12.06 -13.19
C ARG A 128 -6.70 -10.63 -13.63
N SER A 129 -7.71 -10.04 -14.26
CA SER A 129 -7.74 -8.62 -14.61
C SER A 129 -8.93 -7.96 -13.94
N GLN A 130 -8.72 -6.76 -13.38
CA GLN A 130 -9.75 -5.94 -12.76
C GLN A 130 -9.62 -4.49 -13.26
N THR A 131 -10.73 -3.75 -13.25
CA THR A 131 -10.75 -2.31 -13.62
C THR A 131 -10.96 -1.43 -12.40
N PHE A 132 -10.26 -0.29 -12.37
CA PHE A 132 -10.40 0.73 -11.33
C PHE A 132 -11.63 1.61 -11.58
N ASN A 133 -12.17 1.58 -12.80
CA ASN A 133 -13.37 2.34 -13.14
C ASN A 133 -14.57 1.78 -12.36
N VAL A 134 -15.19 2.63 -11.53
CA VAL A 134 -16.46 2.29 -10.88
C VAL A 134 -17.55 2.51 -11.91
N GLY A 135 -18.23 1.43 -12.32
CA GLY A 135 -19.52 1.56 -12.99
C GLY A 135 -20.48 2.24 -12.03
N GLY A 136 -20.73 3.53 -12.23
CA GLY A 136 -21.46 4.35 -11.27
C GLY A 136 -22.94 3.95 -11.19
N VAL A 137 -23.38 3.51 -10.01
CA VAL A 137 -24.81 3.52 -9.64
C VAL A 137 -25.29 4.96 -9.38
N ALA A 138 -24.37 5.93 -9.30
CA ALA A 138 -24.65 7.37 -9.22
C ALA A 138 -24.85 8.03 -10.60
N ILE A 139 -24.62 7.32 -11.71
CA ILE A 139 -24.90 7.81 -13.05
C ILE A 139 -26.33 7.39 -13.42
N ASP A 140 -27.32 8.08 -12.88
CA ASP A 140 -28.75 7.77 -13.14
C ASP A 140 -29.37 8.58 -14.29
N ASN A 141 -28.62 9.55 -14.82
CA ASN A 141 -29.09 10.46 -15.85
C ASN A 141 -27.99 10.83 -16.86
N TRP A 142 -28.46 11.29 -18.02
CA TRP A 142 -27.62 11.71 -19.15
C TRP A 142 -26.56 12.76 -18.76
N PHE A 143 -26.88 13.70 -17.87
CA PHE A 143 -25.95 14.75 -17.47
C PHE A 143 -24.76 14.18 -16.68
N SER A 144 -25.04 13.30 -15.72
CA SER A 144 -23.99 12.65 -14.90
C SER A 144 -23.06 11.78 -15.75
N TRP A 145 -23.56 11.20 -16.85
CA TRP A 145 -22.75 10.43 -17.78
C TRP A 145 -21.73 11.29 -18.56
N PHE A 146 -22.10 12.53 -18.92
CA PHE A 146 -21.24 13.41 -19.73
C PHE A 146 -20.37 14.37 -18.90
N PHE A 147 -20.80 14.72 -17.68
CA PHE A 147 -20.22 15.84 -16.95
C PHE A 147 -19.72 15.52 -15.55
N GLU A 148 -20.07 14.37 -14.96
CA GLU A 148 -19.49 13.97 -13.66
C GLU A 148 -18.17 13.22 -13.88
N PRO A 149 -17.13 13.49 -13.06
CA PRO A 149 -15.94 12.65 -13.03
C PRO A 149 -16.35 11.20 -12.69
N LEU A 150 -15.91 10.23 -13.50
CA LEU A 150 -16.08 8.83 -13.14
C LEU A 150 -15.35 8.57 -11.83
N GLY A 151 -16.07 8.05 -10.83
CA GLY A 151 -15.43 7.57 -9.61
C GLY A 151 -14.43 6.46 -9.98
N GLN A 152 -13.15 6.67 -9.68
CA GLN A 152 -12.13 5.64 -9.80
C GLN A 152 -11.84 5.09 -8.42
N LYS A 153 -11.79 3.76 -8.31
CA LYS A 153 -11.15 3.11 -7.17
C LYS A 153 -9.68 3.44 -7.20
N THR A 154 -9.08 3.53 -6.02
CA THR A 154 -7.62 3.67 -5.87
C THR A 154 -6.99 2.40 -5.32
N SER A 155 -7.83 1.44 -4.90
CA SER A 155 -7.42 0.18 -4.28
C SER A 155 -7.99 -1.02 -5.01
N MET A 156 -7.19 -2.09 -5.12
CA MET A 156 -7.58 -3.37 -5.70
C MET A 156 -7.06 -4.54 -4.86
N LEU A 157 -7.87 -5.58 -4.77
CA LEU A 157 -7.58 -6.78 -4.00
C LEU A 157 -7.62 -8.02 -4.92
N PHE A 158 -6.58 -8.84 -4.83
CA PHE A 158 -6.48 -10.15 -5.46
C PHE A 158 -6.28 -11.18 -4.34
N LEU A 159 -7.38 -11.74 -3.84
CA LEU A 159 -7.41 -12.61 -2.65
C LEU A 159 -7.47 -14.10 -3.00
N ASP A 160 -7.49 -14.44 -4.29
CA ASP A 160 -7.61 -15.79 -4.84
C ASP A 160 -6.34 -16.27 -5.54
N VAL A 161 -5.16 -15.71 -5.18
CA VAL A 161 -3.88 -16.09 -5.78
C VAL A 161 -3.47 -17.48 -5.28
N PRO A 162 -3.25 -18.47 -6.18
CA PRO A 162 -2.81 -19.80 -5.78
C PRO A 162 -1.43 -19.80 -5.12
N VAL A 163 -1.25 -20.61 -4.08
CA VAL A 163 0.00 -20.65 -3.31
C VAL A 163 1.04 -21.53 -3.98
N TYR A 164 2.17 -20.94 -4.37
CA TYR A 164 3.34 -21.66 -4.88
C TYR A 164 4.62 -21.11 -4.24
N ALA A 165 5.46 -21.99 -3.68
CA ALA A 165 6.71 -21.58 -3.04
C ALA A 165 7.74 -20.94 -4.01
N ALA A 166 7.68 -21.31 -5.30
CA ALA A 166 8.57 -20.80 -6.35
C ALA A 166 7.78 -20.14 -7.50
N GLY A 167 6.63 -19.54 -7.19
CA GLY A 167 5.81 -18.84 -8.17
C GLY A 167 6.45 -17.51 -8.62
N GLN A 168 6.34 -17.22 -9.92
CA GLN A 168 6.70 -15.94 -10.53
C GLN A 168 5.42 -15.14 -10.75
N LEU A 169 5.26 -14.06 -10.00
CA LEU A 169 4.11 -13.16 -10.08
C LEU A 169 4.45 -12.01 -11.02
N SER A 170 3.56 -11.69 -11.96
CA SER A 170 3.67 -10.49 -12.79
C SER A 170 2.44 -9.62 -12.59
N VAL A 171 2.69 -8.35 -12.28
CA VAL A 171 1.67 -7.32 -12.07
C VAL A 171 1.82 -6.28 -13.16
N THR A 172 0.75 -6.04 -13.90
CA THR A 172 0.71 -5.10 -15.02
C THR A 172 -0.39 -4.09 -14.77
N LEU A 173 -0.01 -2.82 -14.67
CA LEU A 173 -0.91 -1.69 -14.56
C LEU A 173 -0.90 -0.91 -15.87
N THR A 174 -2.08 -0.50 -16.33
CA THR A 174 -2.26 0.15 -17.63
C THR A 174 -3.29 1.27 -17.58
N ARG A 175 -3.13 2.21 -18.52
CA ARG A 175 -4.13 3.17 -18.98
C ARG A 175 -4.33 2.98 -20.48
N ASP A 176 -5.51 3.33 -20.97
CA ASP A 176 -5.93 3.23 -22.35
C ASP A 176 -5.10 4.16 -23.24
N ASN A 177 -4.78 5.36 -22.73
CA ASN A 177 -3.84 6.27 -23.37
C ASN A 177 -2.41 6.00 -22.89
N PRO A 178 -1.50 5.50 -23.75
CA PRO A 178 -0.13 5.19 -23.38
C PRO A 178 0.74 6.43 -23.06
N ALA A 179 0.26 7.64 -23.36
CA ALA A 179 0.93 8.89 -22.99
C ALA A 179 0.68 9.29 -21.53
N ASP A 180 -0.33 8.71 -20.87
CA ASP A 180 -0.66 9.02 -19.49
C ASP A 180 0.25 8.25 -18.52
N SER A 181 0.55 8.87 -17.38
CA SER A 181 1.31 8.19 -16.32
C SER A 181 0.42 7.22 -15.56
N VAL A 182 0.95 6.05 -15.26
CA VAL A 182 0.41 5.12 -14.25
C VAL A 182 1.22 5.32 -12.97
N SER A 183 0.55 5.29 -11.82
CA SER A 183 1.21 5.32 -10.51
C SER A 183 0.65 4.26 -9.57
N CYS A 184 1.49 3.75 -8.67
CA CYS A 184 1.09 2.82 -7.61
C CYS A 184 1.77 3.24 -6.30
N GLY A 185 0.96 3.57 -5.30
CA GLY A 185 1.44 3.95 -3.97
C GLY A 185 1.92 2.75 -3.14
N THR A 186 1.15 1.66 -3.12
CA THR A 186 1.57 0.44 -2.43
C THR A 186 1.16 -0.81 -3.19
N LEU A 187 2.14 -1.64 -3.53
CA LEU A 187 1.96 -3.01 -4.00
C LEU A 187 2.37 -3.95 -2.87
N LEU A 188 1.39 -4.61 -2.27
CA LEU A 188 1.57 -5.50 -1.13
C LEU A 188 1.26 -6.93 -1.56
N VAL A 189 2.15 -7.86 -1.24
CA VAL A 189 1.93 -9.30 -1.38
C VAL A 189 2.07 -9.98 -0.04
N GLY A 190 1.31 -11.04 0.20
CA GLY A 190 1.37 -11.68 1.50
C GLY A 190 0.42 -12.85 1.69
N ARG A 191 0.28 -13.23 2.96
CA ARG A 191 -0.63 -14.29 3.38
C ARG A 191 -1.82 -13.73 4.14
N GLN A 192 -2.98 -14.25 3.82
CA GLN A 192 -4.24 -13.91 4.45
C GLN A 192 -4.38 -14.59 5.80
N LEU A 193 -4.98 -13.87 6.75
CA LEU A 193 -5.54 -14.43 7.97
C LEU A 193 -7.01 -14.01 8.03
N SER A 194 -7.91 -15.00 8.10
CA SER A 194 -9.32 -14.75 8.35
C SER A 194 -9.56 -14.61 9.86
N LEU A 195 -10.18 -13.52 10.27
CA LEU A 195 -10.55 -13.30 11.67
C LEU A 195 -11.98 -13.77 11.96
N GLY A 196 -12.84 -13.82 10.95
CA GLY A 196 -14.26 -14.10 11.09
C GLY A 196 -15.10 -13.21 10.16
N ASP A 197 -16.39 -13.06 10.43
CA ASP A 197 -17.30 -12.26 9.62
C ASP A 197 -17.47 -10.85 10.19
N THR A 198 -17.45 -9.83 9.34
CA THR A 198 -17.61 -8.45 9.79
C THR A 198 -19.10 -8.15 9.98
N GLU A 199 -19.49 -7.72 11.16
CA GLU A 199 -20.87 -7.29 11.45
C GLU A 199 -21.24 -6.02 10.69
N HIS A 200 -22.54 -5.84 10.49
CA HIS A 200 -23.09 -4.56 10.04
C HIS A 200 -22.81 -3.45 11.07
N GLY A 201 -22.84 -2.19 10.61
CA GLY A 201 -22.57 -1.04 11.47
C GLY A 201 -21.07 -0.72 11.64
N ALA A 202 -20.22 -1.19 10.73
CA ALA A 202 -18.84 -0.73 10.66
C ALA A 202 -18.80 0.79 10.42
N ASP A 203 -18.00 1.49 11.22
CA ASP A 203 -17.81 2.93 11.19
C ASP A 203 -16.50 3.26 10.45
N ILE A 204 -16.62 4.09 9.41
CA ILE A 204 -15.51 4.49 8.54
C ILE A 204 -15.31 6.01 8.63
N GLY A 205 -14.07 6.46 8.53
CA GLY A 205 -13.76 7.88 8.49
C GLY A 205 -12.29 8.16 8.22
N ILE A 206 -11.89 9.39 8.47
CA ILE A 206 -10.50 9.83 8.38
C ILE A 206 -10.07 10.51 9.69
N ILE A 207 -8.77 10.52 9.94
CA ILE A 207 -8.11 11.36 10.94
C ILE A 207 -7.34 12.42 10.14
N ASP A 208 -7.82 13.66 10.17
CA ASP A 208 -7.21 14.80 9.50
C ASP A 208 -6.19 15.47 10.42
N TYR A 209 -4.92 15.53 10.00
CA TYR A 209 -3.84 16.17 10.77
C TYR A 209 -3.65 17.65 10.40
N SER A 210 -4.49 18.21 9.53
CA SER A 210 -4.43 19.60 9.07
C SER A 210 -4.58 20.60 10.22
N ARG A 211 -3.87 21.73 10.13
CA ARG A 211 -3.95 22.81 11.12
C ARG A 211 -4.92 23.88 10.65
N LYS A 212 -5.90 24.22 11.48
CA LYS A 212 -6.84 25.32 11.26
C LYS A 212 -6.60 26.36 12.34
N GLU A 213 -6.12 27.54 11.97
CA GLU A 213 -5.75 28.61 12.90
C GLU A 213 -6.48 29.90 12.54
N THR A 214 -7.24 30.43 13.50
CA THR A 214 -7.92 31.72 13.38
C THR A 214 -7.11 32.79 14.11
N ASP A 215 -6.76 33.87 13.41
CA ASP A 215 -6.00 34.97 13.98
C ASP A 215 -6.86 35.90 14.87
N GLN A 216 -6.20 36.89 15.51
CA GLN A 216 -6.87 37.88 16.37
C GLN A 216 -7.87 38.78 15.64
N PHE A 217 -7.88 38.77 14.30
CA PHE A 217 -8.78 39.54 13.46
C PHE A 217 -9.94 38.69 12.92
N GLY A 218 -10.02 37.41 13.29
CA GLY A 218 -11.06 36.48 12.87
C GLY A 218 -10.80 35.80 11.52
N VAL A 219 -9.61 35.96 10.94
CA VAL A 219 -9.23 35.30 9.68
C VAL A 219 -8.74 33.89 9.98
N THR A 220 -9.37 32.88 9.36
CA THR A 220 -8.97 31.48 9.50
C THR A 220 -8.06 31.06 8.36
N SER A 221 -6.85 30.64 8.71
CA SER A 221 -5.90 29.99 7.80
C SER A 221 -5.95 28.47 7.98
N VAL A 222 -5.88 27.74 6.87
CA VAL A 222 -5.86 26.28 6.87
C VAL A 222 -4.57 25.82 6.23
N VAL A 223 -3.78 25.03 6.95
CA VAL A 223 -2.61 24.33 6.43
C VAL A 223 -2.98 22.86 6.34
N GLU A 224 -3.28 22.43 5.11
CA GLU A 224 -3.58 21.04 4.80
C GLU A 224 -2.36 20.15 5.10
N ARG A 225 -2.61 19.01 5.71
CA ARG A 225 -1.61 17.97 6.00
C ARG A 225 -2.15 16.61 5.59
N ALA A 226 -1.32 15.58 5.73
CA ALA A 226 -1.74 14.21 5.53
C ALA A 226 -2.96 13.86 6.42
N PHE A 227 -3.67 12.80 6.02
CA PHE A 227 -4.76 12.21 6.78
C PHE A 227 -4.59 10.69 6.80
N ALA A 228 -5.12 10.02 7.83
CA ALA A 228 -5.18 8.56 7.90
C ALA A 228 -6.61 8.06 7.71
N LYS A 229 -6.80 6.93 7.01
CA LYS A 229 -8.09 6.21 7.02
C LYS A 229 -8.33 5.61 8.40
N ARG A 230 -9.57 5.61 8.88
CA ARG A 230 -10.00 4.97 10.13
C ARG A 230 -11.14 4.01 9.87
N MET A 231 -11.07 2.83 10.47
CA MET A 231 -12.14 1.85 10.46
C MET A 231 -12.37 1.32 11.88
N THR A 232 -13.62 1.30 12.34
CA THR A 232 -14.02 0.59 13.56
C THR A 232 -15.05 -0.46 13.17
N ALA A 233 -14.79 -1.72 13.51
CA ALA A 233 -15.64 -2.82 13.13
C ALA A 233 -15.72 -3.87 14.24
N LYS A 234 -16.85 -4.56 14.28
CA LYS A 234 -17.07 -5.74 15.12
C LYS A 234 -17.02 -6.98 14.22
N VAL A 235 -16.30 -8.01 14.66
CA VAL A 235 -16.11 -9.25 13.92
C VAL A 235 -16.69 -10.39 14.75
N VAL A 236 -17.49 -11.25 14.12
CA VAL A 236 -17.98 -12.50 14.71
C VAL A 236 -16.99 -13.61 14.40
N LEU A 237 -16.58 -14.34 15.43
CA LEU A 237 -15.68 -15.48 15.33
C LEU A 237 -16.21 -16.66 16.14
N ALA A 238 -15.78 -17.86 15.77
CA ALA A 238 -16.02 -19.05 16.56
C ALA A 238 -15.22 -18.99 17.87
N THR A 239 -15.85 -19.40 18.97
CA THR A 239 -15.25 -19.31 20.32
C THR A 239 -13.96 -20.14 20.45
N ASP A 240 -13.85 -21.25 19.71
CA ASP A 240 -12.65 -22.09 19.68
C ASP A 240 -11.44 -21.41 19.01
N ALA A 241 -11.66 -20.41 18.16
CA ALA A 241 -10.62 -19.66 17.47
C ALA A 241 -10.04 -18.49 18.29
N ILE A 242 -10.60 -18.19 19.48
CA ILE A 242 -10.24 -17.00 20.27
C ILE A 242 -8.74 -16.95 20.57
N ASP A 243 -8.15 -18.03 21.08
CA ASP A 243 -6.75 -18.03 21.52
C ASP A 243 -5.78 -17.83 20.34
N ASP A 244 -6.08 -18.44 19.19
CA ASP A 244 -5.27 -18.31 17.99
C ASP A 244 -5.39 -16.92 17.35
N ILE A 245 -6.60 -16.33 17.36
CA ILE A 245 -6.84 -14.95 16.92
C ILE A 245 -6.16 -13.96 17.86
N HIS A 246 -6.32 -14.12 19.18
CA HIS A 246 -5.67 -13.26 20.17
C HIS A 246 -4.15 -13.31 20.04
N ARG A 247 -3.55 -14.52 19.94
CA ARG A 247 -2.10 -14.69 19.72
C ARG A 247 -1.65 -14.06 18.41
N SER A 248 -2.43 -14.25 17.34
CA SER A 248 -2.15 -13.68 16.02
C SER A 248 -2.18 -12.16 16.02
N LEU A 249 -3.20 -11.54 16.62
CA LEU A 249 -3.31 -10.08 16.74
C LEU A 249 -2.19 -9.51 17.63
N ALA A 250 -1.90 -10.15 18.77
CA ALA A 250 -0.81 -9.75 19.66
C ALA A 250 0.58 -9.83 19.00
N ALA A 251 0.79 -10.77 18.07
CA ALA A 251 2.01 -10.87 17.27
C ALA A 251 2.12 -9.75 16.21
N LEU A 252 1.00 -9.22 15.74
CA LEU A 252 0.93 -8.11 14.78
C LEU A 252 1.01 -6.73 15.45
N ARG A 253 1.21 -6.66 16.77
CA ARG A 253 1.34 -5.38 17.49
C ARG A 253 2.41 -4.50 16.83
N ALA A 254 2.05 -3.25 16.55
CA ALA A 254 2.91 -2.27 15.89
C ALA A 254 3.47 -2.71 14.51
N THR A 255 2.85 -3.69 13.85
CA THR A 255 3.21 -4.11 12.49
C THR A 255 2.09 -3.70 11.53
N PRO A 256 2.36 -2.87 10.51
CA PRO A 256 1.34 -2.51 9.54
C PRO A 256 0.95 -3.72 8.69
N VAL A 257 -0.35 -3.93 8.56
CA VAL A 257 -0.95 -4.97 7.71
C VAL A 257 -2.10 -4.36 6.93
N LEU A 258 -2.54 -5.04 5.86
CA LEU A 258 -3.75 -4.62 5.17
C LEU A 258 -4.96 -5.24 5.85
N TRP A 259 -5.88 -4.41 6.33
CA TRP A 259 -7.15 -4.83 6.92
C TRP A 259 -8.27 -4.73 5.90
N ILE A 260 -9.07 -5.78 5.79
CA ILE A 260 -10.19 -5.87 4.85
C ILE A 260 -11.45 -6.22 5.64
N GLY A 261 -12.26 -5.20 5.92
CA GLY A 261 -13.57 -5.35 6.55
C GLY A 261 -14.60 -5.95 5.60
N SER A 262 -14.60 -5.51 4.34
CA SER A 262 -15.44 -6.05 3.26
C SER A 262 -14.79 -5.75 1.91
N GLU A 263 -14.95 -6.66 0.96
CA GLU A 263 -14.50 -6.47 -0.43
C GLU A 263 -15.43 -5.53 -1.23
N SER A 264 -16.66 -5.33 -0.74
CA SER A 264 -17.66 -4.49 -1.43
C SER A 264 -17.39 -2.99 -1.29
N PHE A 265 -16.62 -2.59 -0.28
CA PHE A 265 -16.37 -1.18 0.05
C PHE A 265 -14.87 -0.93 0.17
N GLU A 266 -14.33 -0.11 -0.73
CA GLU A 266 -12.92 0.30 -0.67
C GLU A 266 -12.57 1.02 0.65
N SER A 267 -13.53 1.75 1.22
CA SER A 267 -13.38 2.42 2.52
C SER A 267 -13.16 1.46 3.69
N LEU A 268 -13.49 0.17 3.54
CA LEU A 268 -13.20 -0.88 4.53
C LEU A 268 -11.89 -1.62 4.23
N THR A 269 -11.07 -1.11 3.31
CA THR A 269 -9.70 -1.56 3.03
C THR A 269 -8.72 -0.52 3.57
N VAL A 270 -8.01 -0.85 4.65
CA VAL A 270 -7.13 0.07 5.36
C VAL A 270 -5.76 -0.56 5.56
N TYR A 271 -4.71 0.07 5.04
CA TYR A 271 -3.32 -0.33 5.31
C TYR A 271 -2.80 0.41 6.55
N GLY A 272 -2.52 -0.34 7.61
CA GLY A 272 -2.03 0.24 8.86
C GLY A 272 -2.10 -0.72 10.05
N PHE A 273 -2.25 -0.19 11.25
CA PHE A 273 -2.19 -0.95 12.49
C PHE A 273 -3.52 -0.87 13.25
N TYR A 274 -3.79 -1.87 14.08
CA TYR A 274 -4.88 -1.74 15.04
C TYR A 274 -4.42 -0.81 16.18
N LYS A 275 -5.27 0.14 16.55
CA LYS A 275 -5.08 0.98 17.75
C LYS A 275 -5.42 0.19 19.01
N GLU A 276 -6.52 -0.56 18.95
CA GLU A 276 -6.95 -1.45 20.01
C GLU A 276 -7.79 -2.60 19.44
N PHE A 277 -7.82 -3.71 20.17
CA PHE A 277 -8.77 -4.78 19.95
C PHE A 277 -9.26 -5.33 21.30
N SER A 278 -10.48 -5.82 21.34
CA SER A 278 -11.05 -6.51 22.50
C SER A 278 -11.90 -7.69 22.05
N ILE A 279 -11.80 -8.80 22.79
CA ILE A 279 -12.57 -10.01 22.50
C ILE A 279 -13.57 -10.22 23.64
N ASP A 280 -14.85 -10.25 23.27
CA ASP A 280 -15.98 -10.54 24.14
C ASP A 280 -16.43 -11.99 23.93
N ILE A 281 -16.27 -12.81 24.97
CA ILE A 281 -16.67 -14.22 24.99
C ILE A 281 -18.18 -14.29 25.33
N ALA A 282 -18.99 -13.79 24.40
CA ALA A 282 -20.42 -13.55 24.64
C ALA A 282 -21.25 -14.85 24.77
N TYR A 283 -20.91 -15.88 23.99
CA TYR A 283 -21.66 -17.14 23.93
C TYR A 283 -20.73 -18.36 23.89
N PRO A 284 -21.25 -19.59 24.13
CA PRO A 284 -20.43 -20.80 24.13
C PRO A 284 -19.78 -21.16 22.78
N THR A 285 -20.38 -20.74 21.66
CA THR A 285 -19.93 -21.08 20.30
C THR A 285 -19.55 -19.87 19.45
N VAL A 286 -19.97 -18.68 19.87
CA VAL A 286 -19.77 -17.42 19.15
C VAL A 286 -19.20 -16.38 20.09
N SER A 287 -18.19 -15.68 19.62
CA SER A 287 -17.57 -14.57 20.33
C SER A 287 -17.36 -13.39 19.38
N TYR A 288 -17.15 -12.21 19.95
CA TYR A 288 -17.02 -10.99 19.17
C TYR A 288 -15.66 -10.35 19.39
N CYS A 289 -15.04 -9.89 18.31
CA CYS A 289 -13.82 -9.09 18.35
C CYS A 289 -14.11 -7.69 17.85
N SER A 290 -13.97 -6.68 18.70
CA SER A 290 -14.05 -5.28 18.31
C SER A 290 -12.67 -4.78 17.96
N LEU A 291 -12.53 -4.10 16.82
CA LEU A 291 -11.26 -3.59 16.29
C LEU A 291 -11.41 -2.13 15.89
N THR A 292 -10.46 -1.30 16.31
CA THR A 292 -10.25 0.04 15.75
C THR A 292 -8.91 0.06 15.03
N ILE A 293 -8.96 0.39 13.75
CA ILE A 293 -7.82 0.37 12.82
C ILE A 293 -7.55 1.79 12.37
N GLU A 294 -6.27 2.14 12.40
CA GLU A 294 -5.72 3.42 11.95
C GLU A 294 -4.77 3.17 10.79
N GLY A 295 -5.03 3.84 9.67
CA GLY A 295 -4.18 3.80 8.49
C GLY A 295 -2.86 4.53 8.73
N LEU A 296 -1.85 4.13 7.96
CA LEU A 296 -0.59 4.89 7.92
C LEU A 296 -0.76 6.20 7.14
N THR A 297 0.09 7.18 7.44
CA THR A 297 0.25 8.44 6.72
C THR A 297 1.60 8.57 6.04
#